data_AF-A0AAD6IIF3-F1
#
_entry.id   AF-A0AAD6IIF3-F1
#
_cell.length_a   1.000
_cell.length_b   1.000
_cell.length_c   1.000
_cell.angle_alpha   90.00
_cell.angle_beta   90.00
_cell.angle_gamma   90.00
#
_symmetry.space_group_name_H-M   'P 1'
#
loop_
_entity.id
_entity.type
_entity.pdbx_description
1 polymer ?
#
loop_
_entity_poly.entity_id
_entity_poly.type
_entity_poly.pdbx_seq_one_letter_code
_entity_poly.pdbx_strand_id
1 'polypeptide(L)'
;MPGRIRLLGTPATSAGAYEDVHACFTTHTAPSQFFKASFTGTAYGISLSISKFTVSFKGKPVNAALALYQVVYALDAVSVAYSAIGLHCQQIKEHERIHFIIENGGAAANVIPVAATSENQVHSGSLKERRELKGS
;
A
#
# COMPACT_ATOMS: atom_id res chain seq x y z
N MET A 1 39.16 12.22 -19.08
CA MET A 1 38.23 13.21 -18.51
C MET A 1 38.12 12.96 -17.01
N PRO A 2 38.18 13.98 -16.14
CA PRO A 2 37.94 13.79 -14.71
C PRO A 2 36.47 13.48 -14.42
N GLY A 3 36.20 12.51 -13.55
CA GLY A 3 34.87 12.15 -13.07
C GLY A 3 34.63 12.62 -11.63
N ARG A 4 33.37 12.62 -11.18
CA ARG A 4 32.99 12.96 -9.80
C ARG A 4 32.25 11.78 -9.17
N ILE A 5 32.59 11.44 -7.92
CA ILE A 5 31.87 10.46 -7.10
C ILE A 5 31.15 11.22 -5.98
N ARG A 6 29.89 10.86 -5.71
CA ARG A 6 29.06 11.42 -4.63
C ARG A 6 28.59 10.29 -3.73
N LEU A 7 28.80 10.41 -2.42
CA LEU A 7 28.20 9.51 -1.43
C LEU A 7 26.93 10.17 -0.88
N LEU A 8 25.77 9.54 -1.08
CA LEU A 8 24.47 10.05 -0.64
C LEU A 8 23.97 9.22 0.55
N GLY A 9 23.73 9.87 1.69
CA GLY A 9 23.11 9.24 2.86
C GLY A 9 21.57 9.18 2.77
N THR A 10 20.95 8.18 3.39
CA THR A 10 19.54 7.80 3.17
C THR A 10 18.43 8.67 3.79
N PRO A 11 18.65 9.87 4.36
CA PRO A 11 17.59 10.88 4.39
C PRO A 11 17.66 11.88 3.23
N ALA A 12 18.77 11.90 2.47
CA ALA A 12 19.04 12.89 1.42
C ALA A 12 18.74 12.42 -0.01
N THR A 13 18.03 11.29 -0.18
CA THR A 13 17.55 10.78 -1.48
C THR A 13 16.25 11.45 -1.94
N SER A 14 16.01 12.68 -1.49
CA SER A 14 14.90 13.53 -1.94
C SER A 14 15.14 14.08 -3.36
N ALA A 15 14.11 14.71 -3.92
CA ALA A 15 14.10 15.20 -5.31
C ALA A 15 15.34 16.05 -5.63
N GLY A 16 16.00 15.73 -6.75
CA GLY A 16 17.23 16.40 -7.23
C GLY A 16 18.55 15.73 -6.81
N ALA A 17 18.54 14.80 -5.85
CA ALA A 17 19.77 14.13 -5.40
C ALA A 17 20.53 13.39 -6.54
N TYR A 18 19.79 12.93 -7.55
CA TYR A 18 20.30 12.20 -8.72
C TYR A 18 20.43 13.06 -9.98
N GLU A 19 20.25 14.38 -9.87
CA GLU A 19 20.49 15.29 -11.00
C GLU A 19 21.96 15.22 -11.42
N ASP A 20 22.20 15.18 -12.74
CA ASP A 20 23.51 14.99 -13.38
C ASP A 20 24.29 13.72 -12.97
N VAL A 21 23.59 12.69 -12.45
CA VAL A 21 24.19 11.40 -12.11
C VAL A 21 24.05 10.42 -13.29
N HIS A 22 25.18 9.93 -13.79
CA HIS A 22 25.24 8.98 -14.92
C HIS A 22 24.98 7.53 -14.51
N ALA A 23 25.29 7.18 -13.25
CA ALA A 23 25.03 5.86 -12.68
C ALA A 23 24.91 5.97 -11.16
N CYS A 24 23.97 5.22 -10.58
CA CYS A 24 23.77 5.14 -9.14
C CYS A 24 23.63 3.68 -8.73
N PHE A 25 24.30 3.31 -7.63
CA PHE A 25 24.23 1.98 -7.05
C PHE A 25 23.81 2.10 -5.60
N THR A 26 22.96 1.17 -5.16
CA THR A 26 22.62 0.99 -3.75
C THR A 26 22.86 -0.47 -3.40
N THR A 27 23.27 -0.72 -2.16
CA THR A 27 23.37 -2.07 -1.62
C THR A 27 22.28 -2.24 -0.58
N HIS A 28 21.67 -3.43 -0.56
CA HIS A 28 20.71 -3.80 0.47
C HIS A 28 21.15 -5.13 1.06
N THR A 29 21.36 -5.16 2.37
CA THR A 29 21.65 -6.40 3.08
C THR A 29 20.34 -7.09 3.42
N ALA A 30 20.26 -8.40 3.23
CA ALA A 30 19.12 -9.21 3.66
C ALA A 30 19.61 -10.30 4.62
N PRO A 31 18.80 -10.69 5.63
CA PRO A 31 19.20 -11.72 6.59
C PRO A 31 19.57 -13.04 5.90
N SER A 32 20.68 -13.66 6.32
CA SER A 32 21.22 -14.88 5.70
C SER A 32 20.26 -16.07 5.71
N GLN A 33 19.34 -16.12 6.68
CA GLN A 33 18.29 -17.14 6.80
C GLN A 33 17.34 -17.21 5.58
N PHE A 34 17.25 -16.14 4.79
CA PHE A 34 16.43 -16.12 3.57
C PHE A 34 17.13 -16.78 2.37
N PHE A 35 18.39 -17.18 2.52
CA PHE A 35 19.20 -17.69 1.42
C PHE A 35 19.84 -19.03 1.75
N LYS A 36 20.12 -19.82 0.70
CA LYS A 36 20.92 -21.05 0.84
C LYS A 36 22.34 -20.68 1.27
N ALA A 37 23.02 -21.58 1.98
CA ALA A 37 24.41 -21.39 2.41
C ALA A 37 25.39 -21.10 1.26
N SER A 38 25.06 -21.52 0.02
CA SER A 38 25.83 -21.24 -1.19
C SER A 38 25.54 -19.89 -1.85
N PHE A 39 24.61 -19.09 -1.31
CA PHE A 39 24.27 -17.79 -1.86
C PHE A 39 25.31 -16.74 -1.49
N THR A 40 25.97 -16.18 -2.50
CA THR A 40 27.05 -15.20 -2.33
C THR A 40 26.60 -13.75 -2.62
N GLY A 41 25.33 -13.55 -3.00
CA GLY A 41 24.75 -12.25 -3.31
C GLY A 41 24.03 -12.21 -4.66
N THR A 42 23.40 -11.08 -4.95
CA THR A 42 22.85 -10.76 -6.28
C THR A 42 23.52 -9.52 -6.85
N ALA A 43 23.81 -9.54 -8.15
CA ALA A 43 24.42 -8.40 -8.85
C ALA A 43 23.42 -7.25 -9.06
N TYR A 44 22.14 -7.57 -9.18
CA TYR A 44 21.06 -6.59 -9.29
C TYR A 44 19.75 -7.15 -8.73
N GLY A 45 18.81 -6.26 -8.42
CA GLY A 45 17.45 -6.60 -8.02
C GLY A 45 16.48 -5.52 -8.48
N ILE A 46 15.25 -5.92 -8.75
CA ILE A 46 14.17 -4.99 -9.15
C ILE A 46 13.33 -4.71 -7.91
N SER A 47 13.10 -3.42 -7.60
CA SER A 47 12.20 -3.03 -6.51
C SER A 47 10.82 -2.72 -7.08
N LEU A 48 9.78 -3.21 -6.41
CA LEU A 48 8.40 -2.91 -6.79
C LEU A 48 8.02 -1.50 -6.34
N SER A 49 7.17 -0.86 -7.13
CA SER A 49 6.56 0.42 -6.77
C SER A 49 5.42 0.18 -5.79
N ILE A 50 5.48 0.82 -4.61
CA ILE A 50 4.49 0.66 -3.53
C ILE A 50 3.74 1.97 -3.30
N SER A 51 2.43 1.90 -3.14
CA SER A 51 1.58 3.00 -2.65
C SER A 51 0.83 2.54 -1.41
N LYS A 52 0.82 3.35 -0.36
CA LYS A 52 -0.01 3.14 0.83
C LYS A 52 -1.03 4.26 0.95
N PHE A 53 -2.27 3.92 1.28
CA PHE A 53 -3.32 4.91 1.49
C PHE A 53 -4.40 4.40 2.46
N THR A 54 -4.97 5.35 3.20
CA THR A 54 -6.08 5.10 4.13
C THR A 54 -7.38 5.55 3.51
N VAL A 55 -8.44 4.75 3.65
CA VAL A 55 -9.80 5.11 3.26
C VAL A 55 -10.66 5.18 4.52
N SER A 56 -11.37 6.29 4.70
CA SER A 56 -12.28 6.50 5.83
C SER A 56 -13.73 6.45 5.35
N PHE A 57 -14.53 5.63 6.02
CA PHE A 57 -15.94 5.40 5.74
C PHE A 57 -16.75 6.07 6.85
N LYS A 58 -17.74 6.88 6.46
CA LYS A 58 -18.57 7.64 7.39
C LYS A 58 -20.03 7.19 7.26
N GLY A 59 -20.56 6.69 8.37
CA GLY A 59 -21.95 6.33 8.53
C GLY A 59 -22.79 7.51 9.01
N LYS A 60 -24.09 7.25 9.16
CA LYS A 60 -25.06 8.22 9.67
C LYS A 60 -25.64 7.71 10.99
N PRO A 61 -25.36 8.37 12.13
CA PRO A 61 -26.01 8.04 13.39
C PRO A 61 -27.50 8.37 13.30
N VAL A 62 -28.35 7.42 13.68
CA VAL A 62 -29.75 7.67 14.01
C VAL A 62 -30.09 6.85 15.26
N ASN A 63 -31.14 7.24 15.97
CA ASN A 63 -31.63 6.44 17.10
C ASN A 63 -32.09 5.07 16.56
N ALA A 64 -31.27 4.05 16.81
CA ALA A 64 -31.48 2.68 16.36
C ALA A 64 -32.84 2.12 16.84
N ALA A 65 -33.42 2.63 17.93
CA ALA A 65 -34.72 2.18 18.41
C ALA A 65 -35.91 2.77 17.61
N LEU A 66 -35.72 3.87 16.89
CA LEU A 66 -36.81 4.61 16.22
C LEU A 66 -36.79 4.50 14.70
N ALA A 67 -35.62 4.29 14.08
CA ALA A 67 -35.50 4.32 12.61
C ALA A 67 -34.29 3.52 12.08
N LEU A 68 -34.22 2.21 12.36
CA LEU A 68 -33.15 1.32 11.86
C LEU A 68 -32.92 1.44 10.35
N TYR A 69 -33.98 1.60 9.57
CA TYR A 69 -33.93 1.69 8.11
C TYR A 69 -33.27 2.97 7.57
N GLN A 70 -32.99 3.97 8.43
CA GLN A 70 -32.31 5.22 8.05
C GLN A 70 -30.83 5.25 8.45
N VAL A 71 -30.35 4.19 9.12
CA VAL A 71 -28.95 4.08 9.54
C VAL A 71 -28.06 3.77 8.33
N VAL A 72 -26.90 4.43 8.25
CA VAL A 72 -25.84 4.06 7.29
C VAL A 72 -24.67 3.49 8.08
N TYR A 73 -24.33 2.23 7.82
CA TYR A 73 -23.31 1.47 8.54
C TYR A 73 -21.95 1.66 7.88
N ALA A 74 -21.00 2.28 8.59
CA ALA A 74 -19.64 2.46 8.07
C ALA A 74 -18.90 1.12 7.93
N LEU A 75 -19.17 0.16 8.83
CA LEU A 75 -18.59 -1.18 8.80
C LEU A 75 -19.05 -1.98 7.57
N ASP A 76 -20.32 -1.88 7.20
CA ASP A 76 -20.85 -2.54 6.00
C ASP A 76 -20.19 -1.98 4.74
N ALA A 77 -20.01 -0.65 4.67
CA ALA A 77 -19.33 -0.02 3.54
C ALA A 77 -17.88 -0.50 3.38
N VAL A 78 -17.13 -0.63 4.49
CA VAL A 78 -15.79 -1.25 4.49
C VAL A 78 -15.84 -2.71 4.05
N SER A 79 -16.83 -3.47 4.50
CA SER A 79 -16.95 -4.90 4.20
C SER A 79 -17.27 -5.14 2.72
N VAL A 80 -18.11 -4.28 2.13
CA VAL A 80 -18.35 -4.26 0.68
C VAL A 80 -17.07 -3.92 -0.07
N ALA A 81 -16.31 -2.91 0.38
CA ALA A 81 -15.05 -2.55 -0.25
C ALA A 81 -14.03 -3.71 -0.20
N TYR A 82 -13.91 -4.39 0.94
CA TYR A 82 -13.04 -5.56 1.09
C TYR A 82 -13.41 -6.67 0.09
N SER A 83 -14.70 -7.00 0.00
CA SER A 83 -15.20 -8.00 -0.94
C SER A 83 -14.96 -7.59 -2.40
N ALA A 84 -15.24 -6.33 -2.75
CA ALA A 84 -15.03 -5.80 -4.08
C ALA A 84 -13.54 -5.84 -4.49
N ILE A 85 -12.63 -5.51 -3.58
CA ILE A 85 -11.19 -5.59 -3.82
C ILE A 85 -10.75 -7.05 -4.00
N GLY A 86 -11.26 -7.97 -3.19
CA GLY A 86 -11.01 -9.41 -3.34
C GLY A 86 -11.43 -9.94 -4.73
N LEU A 87 -12.57 -9.46 -5.24
CA LEU A 87 -13.01 -9.77 -6.61
C LEU A 87 -12.15 -9.09 -7.67
N HIS A 88 -11.74 -7.84 -7.44
CA HIS A 88 -10.88 -7.10 -8.36
C HIS A 88 -9.50 -7.76 -8.52
N CYS A 89 -8.99 -8.44 -7.49
CA CYS A 89 -7.75 -9.21 -7.58
C CYS A 89 -7.77 -10.32 -8.64
N GLN A 90 -8.94 -10.71 -9.18
CA GLN A 90 -9.03 -11.60 -10.34
C GLN A 90 -8.73 -10.91 -11.68
N GLN A 91 -8.70 -9.57 -11.70
CA GLN A 91 -8.55 -8.74 -12.89
C GLN A 91 -7.20 -8.00 -12.96
N ILE A 92 -6.35 -8.16 -11.93
CA ILE A 92 -5.01 -7.52 -11.87
C ILE A 92 -3.94 -8.39 -12.52
N LYS A 93 -2.77 -7.82 -12.83
CA LYS A 93 -1.66 -8.57 -13.43
C LYS A 93 -1.00 -9.52 -12.42
N GLU A 94 -0.35 -10.57 -12.91
CA GLU A 94 0.27 -11.61 -12.07
C GLU A 94 1.36 -11.08 -11.11
N HIS A 95 2.01 -9.97 -11.45
CA HIS A 95 3.03 -9.31 -10.62
C HIS A 95 2.47 -8.22 -9.70
N GLU A 96 1.17 -7.92 -9.77
CA GLU A 96 0.52 -6.91 -8.96
C GLU A 96 -0.06 -7.49 -7.68
N ARG A 97 -0.01 -6.73 -6.58
CA ARG A 97 -0.55 -7.15 -5.28
C ARG A 97 -1.32 -6.00 -4.65
N ILE A 98 -2.48 -6.33 -4.08
CA ILE A 98 -3.28 -5.43 -3.25
C ILE A 98 -3.39 -6.05 -1.86
N HIS A 99 -2.99 -5.29 -0.84
CA HIS A 99 -3.19 -5.62 0.56
C HIS A 99 -4.26 -4.69 1.13
N PHE A 100 -5.20 -5.25 1.88
CA PHE A 100 -6.27 -4.53 2.53
C PHE A 100 -6.38 -4.99 3.97
N ILE A 101 -6.42 -4.05 4.91
CA ILE A 101 -6.78 -4.34 6.30
C ILE A 101 -7.88 -3.39 6.76
N ILE A 102 -8.80 -3.90 7.58
CA ILE A 102 -9.73 -3.07 8.34
C ILE A 102 -8.98 -2.64 9.60
N GLU A 103 -8.63 -1.36 9.68
CA GLU A 103 -7.90 -0.79 10.81
C GLU A 103 -8.87 -0.46 11.95
N ASN A 104 -10.06 0.07 11.62
CA ASN A 104 -11.13 0.33 12.58
C ASN A 104 -12.48 -0.10 12.00
N GLY A 105 -13.18 -1.00 12.69
CA GLY A 105 -14.50 -1.50 12.29
C GLY A 105 -15.65 -1.10 13.21
N GLY A 106 -15.41 -0.25 14.21
CA GLY A 106 -16.36 0.08 15.26
C GLY A 106 -15.84 -0.24 16.67
N ALA A 107 -16.48 0.37 17.67
CA ALA A 107 -15.99 0.35 19.05
C ALA A 107 -16.58 -0.78 19.93
N ALA A 108 -17.77 -1.29 19.60
CA ALA A 108 -18.45 -2.34 20.37
C ALA A 108 -19.48 -3.09 19.50
N ALA A 109 -19.70 -4.38 19.78
CA ALA A 109 -20.62 -5.22 19.02
C ALA A 109 -22.10 -4.79 19.11
N ASN A 110 -22.48 -4.08 20.18
CA ASN A 110 -23.83 -3.58 20.40
C ASN A 110 -24.02 -2.11 20.01
N VAL A 111 -23.01 -1.47 19.40
CA VAL A 111 -23.06 -0.08 18.94
C VAL A 111 -22.93 -0.05 17.43
N ILE A 112 -23.81 0.70 16.77
CA ILE A 112 -23.75 0.82 15.30
C ILE A 112 -22.52 1.65 14.90
N PRO A 113 -21.60 1.11 14.06
CA PRO A 113 -20.41 1.84 13.65
C PRO A 113 -20.74 2.98 12.67
N VAL A 114 -20.50 4.21 13.11
CA VAL A 114 -20.64 5.43 12.27
C VAL A 114 -19.34 5.88 11.62
N ALA A 115 -18.24 5.20 11.93
CA ALA A 115 -16.94 5.39 11.31
C ALA A 115 -16.23 4.05 11.20
N ALA A 116 -15.54 3.83 10.09
CA ALA A 116 -14.65 2.71 9.87
C ALA A 116 -13.48 3.15 8.98
N THR A 117 -12.31 2.55 9.13
CA THR A 117 -11.11 2.87 8.33
C THR A 117 -10.45 1.61 7.80
N SER A 118 -9.88 1.71 6.60
CA SER A 118 -9.00 0.68 6.04
C SER A 118 -7.65 1.26 5.65
N GLU A 119 -6.59 0.47 5.85
CA GLU A 119 -5.29 0.72 5.25
C GLU A 119 -5.11 -0.21 4.05
N ASN A 120 -4.65 0.38 2.95
CA ASN A 120 -4.52 -0.29 1.67
C ASN A 120 -3.10 -0.09 1.16
N GLN A 121 -2.49 -1.17 0.64
CA GLN A 121 -1.17 -1.12 0.01
C GLN A 121 -1.24 -1.77 -1.36
N VAL A 122 -0.71 -1.09 -2.37
CA VAL A 122 -0.73 -1.54 -3.76
C VAL A 122 0.69 -1.60 -4.29
N HIS A 123 1.05 -2.76 -4.86
CA HIS A 123 2.36 -3.06 -5.43
C HIS A 123 2.22 -3.31 -6.93
N SER A 124 3.09 -2.69 -7.72
CA SER A 124 3.16 -2.93 -9.17
C SER A 124 4.61 -2.77 -9.69
N GLY A 125 4.84 -3.23 -10.93
CA GLY A 125 6.16 -3.25 -11.57
C GLY A 125 6.68 -1.86 -11.94
N SER A 126 5.81 -0.86 -12.05
CA SER A 126 6.19 0.52 -12.37
C SER A 126 5.29 1.57 -11.71
N LEU A 127 5.74 2.82 -11.71
CA LEU A 127 4.93 3.96 -11.24
C LEU A 127 3.68 4.17 -12.10
N LYS A 128 3.76 3.91 -13.41
CA LYS A 128 2.64 4.07 -14.34
C LYS A 128 1.55 3.04 -14.06
N GLU A 129 1.92 1.76 -14.05
CA GLU A 129 1.00 0.66 -13.77
C GLU A 129 0.35 0.80 -12.39
N ARG A 130 1.12 1.24 -11.38
CA ARG A 130 0.56 1.51 -10.04
C ARG A 130 -0.51 2.61 -10.04
N ARG A 131 -0.39 3.65 -10.87
CA ARG A 131 -1.41 4.71 -10.97
C ARG A 131 -2.68 4.19 -11.63
N GLU A 132 -2.51 3.42 -12.71
CA GLU A 132 -3.62 2.72 -13.39
C GLU A 132 -4.37 1.79 -12.43
N LEU A 133 -3.64 0.98 -11.65
CA LEU A 133 -4.22 0.07 -10.65
C LEU A 133 -4.94 0.79 -9.50
N LYS A 134 -4.50 2.01 -9.16
CA LYS A 134 -5.17 2.84 -8.15
C LYS A 134 -6.42 3.56 -8.71
N GLY A 135 -6.58 3.65 -10.03
CA GLY A 135 -7.65 4.39 -10.69
C GLY A 135 -7.52 5.92 -10.55
N SER A 136 -6.29 6.45 -10.52
CA SER A 136 -6.00 7.90 -10.38
C SER A 136 -5.01 8.42 -11.42
#